data_AF-A0A849A504-F1
#
_entry.id   AF-A0A849A504-F1
#
_cell.length_a   1.000
_cell.length_b   1.000
_cell.length_c   1.000
_cell.angle_alpha   90.00
_cell.angle_beta   90.00
_cell.angle_gamma   90.00
#
_symmetry.space_group_name_H-M   'P 1'
#
loop_
_entity.id
_entity.type
_entity.pdbx_description
1 polymer ?
#
loop_
_entity_poly.entity_id
_entity_poly.type
_entity_poly.pdbx_seq_one_letter_code
_entity_poly.pdbx_strand_id
1 'polypeptide(L)'
;MSGRRDRNMREKRDRIFAAASDLFAERGFSEVTTQEVSDRADVAAGTLFRYAASKSELLLMVYNEELRAAIDEGERRAAPVAETVAAIGALVIPTIERSVRTPENSIAYQRELLFGSAVEPHRAEGVELVYRLEGLIVGRLNADPRRRRLAVDAAFVRLAGETVFGIVNLTIARLSDAPVELSDIERNLRVQIKQVVDGLFTEKE
;
A
#
# COMPACT_ATOMS: atom_id res chain seq x y z
N MET A 1 31.70 -18.83 10.06
CA MET A 1 31.99 -17.39 9.88
C MET A 1 30.86 -16.58 9.21
N SER A 2 29.84 -17.19 8.59
CA SER A 2 28.71 -16.47 7.97
C SER A 2 27.86 -15.67 8.97
N GLY A 3 27.50 -16.27 10.11
CA GLY A 3 26.52 -15.66 11.03
C GLY A 3 26.89 -14.33 11.68
N ARG A 4 28.17 -13.94 11.75
CA ARG A 4 28.59 -12.63 12.29
C ARG A 4 28.45 -11.51 11.25
N ARG A 5 28.73 -11.82 9.98
CA ARG A 5 28.54 -10.87 8.87
C ARG A 5 27.05 -10.64 8.62
N ASP A 6 26.27 -11.71 8.60
CA ASP A 6 24.82 -11.62 8.37
C ASP A 6 24.11 -10.84 9.48
N ARG A 7 24.55 -10.99 10.74
CA ARG A 7 24.00 -10.24 11.88
C ARG A 7 24.33 -8.75 11.80
N ASN A 8 25.57 -8.40 11.51
CA ASN A 8 25.99 -7.00 11.36
C ASN A 8 25.30 -6.31 10.17
N MET A 9 25.07 -7.04 9.06
CA MET A 9 24.30 -6.51 7.93
C MET A 9 22.84 -6.26 8.32
N ARG A 10 22.20 -7.16 9.08
CA ARG A 10 20.83 -6.94 9.60
C ARG A 10 20.77 -5.75 10.55
N GLU A 11 21.66 -5.68 11.53
CA GLU A 11 21.73 -4.55 12.48
C GLU A 11 21.86 -3.21 11.77
N LYS A 12 22.68 -3.14 10.71
CA LYS A 12 22.80 -1.92 9.88
C LYS A 12 21.54 -1.62 9.09
N ARG A 13 20.92 -2.62 8.46
CA ARG A 13 19.63 -2.46 7.77
C ARG A 13 18.58 -1.89 8.73
N ASP A 14 18.49 -2.46 9.93
CA ASP A 14 17.47 -2.07 10.91
C ASP A 14 17.70 -0.64 11.43
N ARG A 15 18.96 -0.24 11.68
CA ARG A 15 19.28 1.17 12.02
C ARG A 15 18.95 2.14 10.89
N ILE A 16 19.26 1.78 9.64
CA ILE A 16 18.92 2.61 8.47
C ILE A 16 17.40 2.73 8.32
N PHE A 17 16.68 1.61 8.45
CA PHE A 17 15.23 1.59 8.37
C PHE A 17 14.60 2.48 9.44
N ALA A 18 15.00 2.32 10.71
CA ALA A 18 14.49 3.13 11.81
C ALA A 18 14.77 4.63 11.59
N ALA A 19 16.01 4.98 11.25
CA ALA A 19 16.39 6.36 10.97
C ALA A 19 15.58 6.99 9.82
N ALA A 20 15.39 6.26 8.72
CA ALA A 20 14.60 6.75 7.58
C ALA A 20 13.12 6.88 7.95
N SER A 21 12.56 5.89 8.64
CA SER A 21 11.15 5.88 9.09
C SER A 21 10.86 7.07 10.01
N ASP A 22 11.69 7.29 11.02
CA ASP A 22 11.55 8.41 11.97
C ASP A 22 11.64 9.75 11.24
N LEU A 23 12.68 9.94 10.41
CA LEU A 23 12.88 11.21 9.69
C LEU A 23 11.73 11.51 8.72
N PHE A 24 11.24 10.52 7.97
CA PHE A 24 10.11 10.73 7.07
C PHE A 24 8.81 11.02 7.83
N ALA A 25 8.59 10.38 8.98
CA ALA A 25 7.42 10.64 9.81
C ALA A 25 7.47 12.04 10.47
N GLU A 26 8.66 12.48 10.89
CA GLU A 26 8.86 13.78 11.56
C GLU A 26 8.79 14.96 10.59
N ARG A 27 9.35 14.82 9.38
CA ARG A 27 9.64 15.97 8.50
C ARG A 27 9.07 15.86 7.09
N GLY A 28 8.54 14.70 6.71
CA GLY A 28 8.09 14.45 5.35
C GLY A 28 9.25 14.09 4.40
N PHE A 29 8.90 13.43 3.30
CA PHE A 29 9.83 12.91 2.31
C PHE A 29 10.61 14.03 1.60
N SER A 30 9.98 15.17 1.33
CA SER A 30 10.60 16.28 0.62
C SER A 30 11.80 16.87 1.36
N GLU A 31 11.66 17.08 2.67
CA GLU A 31 12.62 17.75 3.55
C GLU A 31 13.80 16.87 3.99
N VAL A 32 13.68 15.55 3.90
CA VAL A 32 14.72 14.61 4.34
C VAL A 32 15.78 14.38 3.26
N THR A 33 17.04 14.25 3.66
CA THR A 33 18.18 13.91 2.80
C THR A 33 18.79 12.56 3.16
N THR A 34 19.48 11.92 2.20
CA THR A 34 20.20 10.66 2.46
C THR A 34 21.38 10.83 3.43
N GLN A 35 21.95 12.04 3.51
CA GLN A 35 22.99 12.36 4.48
C GLN A 35 22.45 12.34 5.91
N GLU A 36 21.31 12.99 6.16
CA GLU A 36 20.67 12.98 7.49
C GLU A 36 20.29 11.58 7.94
N VAL A 37 19.79 10.74 7.02
CA VAL A 37 19.51 9.32 7.31
C VAL A 37 20.80 8.57 7.67
N SER A 38 21.89 8.79 6.94
CA SER A 38 23.19 8.16 7.22
C SER A 38 23.72 8.55 8.59
N ASP A 39 23.66 9.84 8.91
CA ASP A 39 24.13 10.40 10.19
C ASP A 39 23.29 9.89 11.35
N ARG A 40 21.95 9.86 11.20
CA ARG A 40 21.03 9.33 12.21
C ARG A 40 21.20 7.83 12.44
N ALA A 41 21.43 7.06 11.39
CA ALA A 41 21.67 5.62 11.48
C ALA A 41 23.09 5.26 11.93
N ASP A 42 23.97 6.24 12.09
CA ASP A 42 25.39 6.05 12.41
C ASP A 42 26.06 5.07 11.42
N VAL A 43 25.92 5.37 10.12
CA VAL A 43 26.55 4.65 9.01
C VAL A 43 27.19 5.62 8.03
N ALA A 44 28.26 5.20 7.37
CA ALA A 44 28.82 5.97 6.26
C ALA A 44 27.81 6.05 5.09
N ALA A 45 27.77 7.16 4.37
CA ALA A 45 26.88 7.34 3.21
C ALA A 45 27.01 6.22 2.16
N GLY A 46 28.24 5.77 1.87
CA GLY A 46 28.46 4.63 0.97
C GLY A 46 27.87 3.30 1.49
N THR A 47 27.68 3.16 2.81
CA THR A 47 26.98 2.00 3.39
C THR A 47 25.47 2.10 3.16
N LEU A 48 24.88 3.29 3.30
CA LEU A 48 23.46 3.52 3.02
C LEU A 48 23.09 3.12 1.59
N PHE A 49 23.92 3.53 0.61
CA PHE A 49 23.70 3.22 -0.81
C PHE A 49 23.78 1.73 -1.17
N ARG A 50 24.27 0.87 -0.26
CA ARG A 50 24.20 -0.60 -0.42
C ARG A 50 22.83 -1.18 -0.11
N TYR A 51 21.98 -0.45 0.63
CA TYR A 51 20.63 -0.86 1.02
C TYR A 51 19.55 -0.16 0.21
N ALA A 52 19.79 1.08 -0.21
CA ALA A 52 18.87 1.85 -1.05
C ALA A 52 19.67 2.78 -1.97
N ALA A 53 19.50 2.64 -3.27
CA ALA A 53 20.29 3.37 -4.26
C ALA A 53 19.97 4.87 -4.31
N SER A 54 18.81 5.27 -3.79
CA SER A 54 18.29 6.64 -3.86
C SER A 54 17.45 6.97 -2.62
N LYS A 55 17.07 8.24 -2.46
CA LYS A 55 16.09 8.64 -1.44
C LYS A 55 14.73 7.98 -1.67
N SER A 56 14.31 7.85 -2.93
CA SER A 56 13.09 7.12 -3.32
C SER A 56 13.13 5.65 -2.89
N GLU A 57 14.28 4.98 -3.07
CA GLU A 57 14.44 3.59 -2.61
C GLU A 57 14.39 3.47 -1.09
N LEU A 58 14.86 4.48 -0.33
CA LEU A 58 14.66 4.50 1.12
C LEU A 58 13.19 4.65 1.50
N LEU A 59 12.46 5.52 0.79
CA LEU A 59 11.03 5.69 0.98
C LEU A 59 10.30 4.37 0.71
N LEU A 60 10.58 3.72 -0.43
CA LEU A 60 9.99 2.44 -0.80
C LEU A 60 10.30 1.36 0.25
N MET A 61 11.55 1.25 0.69
CA MET A 61 11.95 0.30 1.74
C MET A 61 11.14 0.47 3.03
N VAL A 62 10.90 1.71 3.46
CA VAL A 62 10.12 2.01 4.67
C VAL A 62 8.63 1.75 4.44
N TYR A 63 8.06 2.31 3.38
CA TYR A 63 6.62 2.29 3.13
C TYR A 63 6.11 0.93 2.63
N ASN A 64 6.98 0.05 2.11
CA ASN A 64 6.62 -1.33 1.84
C ASN A 64 6.24 -2.08 3.12
N GLU A 65 6.96 -1.87 4.23
CA GLU A 65 6.59 -2.49 5.52
C GLU A 65 5.26 -1.93 6.05
N GLU A 66 5.03 -0.62 5.87
CA GLU A 66 3.76 0.02 6.25
C GLU A 66 2.58 -0.51 5.44
N LEU A 67 2.74 -0.63 4.11
CA LEU A 67 1.72 -1.19 3.23
C LEU A 67 1.47 -2.67 3.55
N ARG A 68 2.52 -3.45 3.76
CA ARG A 68 2.41 -4.87 4.16
C ARG A 68 1.60 -5.02 5.43
N ALA A 69 1.94 -4.25 6.47
CA ALA A 69 1.23 -4.32 7.73
C ALA A 69 -0.22 -3.80 7.62
N ALA A 70 -0.49 -2.85 6.72
CA ALA A 70 -1.86 -2.41 6.41
C ALA A 70 -2.67 -3.52 5.72
N ILE A 71 -2.08 -4.21 4.74
CA ILE A 71 -2.71 -5.35 4.06
C ILE A 71 -2.99 -6.48 5.05
N ASP A 72 -2.01 -6.85 5.88
CA ASP A 72 -2.17 -7.90 6.88
C ASP A 72 -3.30 -7.58 7.87
N GLU A 73 -3.41 -6.32 8.28
CA GLU A 73 -4.52 -5.84 9.11
C GLU A 73 -5.85 -5.88 8.38
N GLY A 74 -5.89 -5.44 7.11
CA GLY A 74 -7.09 -5.49 6.29
C GLY A 74 -7.60 -6.92 6.12
N GLU A 75 -6.72 -7.88 5.87
CA GLU A 75 -7.07 -9.30 5.80
C GLU A 75 -7.71 -9.80 7.09
N ARG A 76 -7.11 -9.48 8.25
CA ARG A 76 -7.67 -9.84 9.56
C ARG A 76 -9.04 -9.21 9.79
N ARG A 77 -9.20 -7.93 9.48
CA ARG A 77 -10.49 -7.20 9.62
C ARG A 77 -11.56 -7.77 8.69
N ALA A 78 -11.19 -8.16 7.47
CA ALA A 78 -12.12 -8.69 6.48
C ALA A 78 -12.49 -10.16 6.71
N ALA A 79 -11.63 -10.96 7.35
CA ALA A 79 -11.84 -12.39 7.59
C ALA A 79 -13.24 -12.75 8.13
N PRO A 80 -13.76 -12.11 9.20
CA PRO A 80 -15.09 -12.42 9.74
C PRO A 80 -16.26 -11.78 8.97
N VAL A 81 -16.00 -10.94 7.96
CA VAL A 81 -17.03 -10.14 7.29
C VAL A 81 -17.59 -10.91 6.10
N ALA A 82 -18.88 -11.28 6.19
CA ALA A 82 -19.57 -12.03 5.15
C ALA A 82 -20.07 -11.16 3.99
N GLU A 83 -20.47 -9.92 4.26
CA GLU A 83 -20.99 -9.00 3.25
C GLU A 83 -19.84 -8.45 2.39
N THR A 84 -19.91 -8.64 1.08
CA THR A 84 -18.81 -8.39 0.13
C THR A 84 -18.31 -6.95 0.15
N VAL A 85 -19.20 -5.95 0.13
CA VAL A 85 -18.82 -4.53 0.14
C VAL A 85 -18.10 -4.18 1.43
N ALA A 86 -18.64 -4.59 2.58
CA ALA A 86 -18.02 -4.37 3.88
C ALA A 86 -16.68 -5.11 4.01
N ALA A 87 -16.56 -6.32 3.47
CA ALA A 87 -15.31 -7.09 3.50
C ALA A 87 -14.22 -6.40 2.66
N ILE A 88 -14.57 -5.91 1.46
CA ILE A 88 -13.64 -5.12 0.62
C ILE A 88 -13.28 -3.81 1.32
N GLY A 89 -14.24 -3.12 1.93
CA GLY A 89 -13.97 -1.94 2.75
C GLY A 89 -12.97 -2.23 3.86
N ALA A 90 -13.17 -3.33 4.60
CA ALA A 90 -12.27 -3.76 5.66
C ALA A 90 -10.86 -4.09 5.17
N LEU A 91 -10.69 -4.57 3.92
CA LEU A 91 -9.38 -4.79 3.31
C LEU A 91 -8.62 -3.49 3.05
N VAL A 92 -9.31 -2.43 2.60
CA VAL A 92 -8.66 -1.23 2.05
C VAL A 92 -8.54 -0.08 3.06
N ILE A 93 -9.44 0.00 4.05
CA ILE A 93 -9.47 1.07 5.05
C ILE A 93 -8.14 1.22 5.80
N PRO A 94 -7.45 0.14 6.24
CA PRO A 94 -6.15 0.30 6.92
C PRO A 94 -5.12 1.05 6.08
N THR A 95 -5.08 0.84 4.76
CA THR A 95 -4.18 1.56 3.84
C THR A 95 -4.53 3.06 3.79
N ILE A 96 -5.82 3.39 3.82
CA ILE A 96 -6.31 4.77 3.86
C ILE A 96 -5.98 5.42 5.21
N GLU A 97 -6.24 4.75 6.33
CA GLU A 97 -5.90 5.21 7.68
C GLU A 97 -4.41 5.60 7.77
N ARG A 98 -3.50 4.76 7.24
CA ARG A 98 -2.07 5.07 7.22
C ARG A 98 -1.78 6.27 6.33
N SER A 99 -2.43 6.34 5.18
CA SER A 99 -2.18 7.41 4.20
C SER A 99 -2.64 8.78 4.68
N VAL A 100 -3.72 8.85 5.45
CA VAL A 100 -4.19 10.09 6.08
C VAL A 100 -3.21 10.59 7.16
N ARG A 101 -2.48 9.70 7.84
CA ARG A 101 -1.48 10.10 8.86
C ARG A 101 -0.25 10.77 8.27
N THR A 102 0.19 10.35 7.08
CA THR A 102 1.36 10.91 6.39
C THR A 102 1.08 11.12 4.89
N PRO A 103 0.20 12.08 4.52
CA PRO A 103 -0.26 12.21 3.13
C PRO A 103 0.86 12.47 2.12
N GLU A 104 1.80 13.36 2.46
CA GLU A 104 2.95 13.68 1.61
C GLU A 104 3.75 12.43 1.25
N ASN A 105 4.09 11.62 2.25
CA ASN A 105 4.91 10.43 2.05
C ASN A 105 4.15 9.34 1.30
N SER A 106 2.85 9.17 1.55
CA SER A 106 2.02 8.21 0.83
C SER A 106 1.87 8.57 -0.65
N ILE A 107 1.73 9.85 -0.97
CA ILE A 107 1.69 10.33 -2.36
C ILE A 107 3.05 10.15 -3.03
N ALA A 108 4.14 10.47 -2.33
CA ALA A 108 5.49 10.22 -2.83
C ALA A 108 5.71 8.73 -3.11
N TYR A 109 5.33 7.85 -2.17
CA TYR A 109 5.43 6.40 -2.32
C TYR A 109 4.64 5.91 -3.54
N GLN A 110 3.39 6.37 -3.70
CA GLN A 110 2.55 6.01 -4.84
C GLN A 110 3.18 6.48 -6.17
N ARG A 111 3.75 7.69 -6.21
CA ARG A 111 4.44 8.22 -7.39
C ARG A 111 5.65 7.36 -7.76
N GLU A 112 6.46 6.96 -6.79
CA GLU A 112 7.63 6.10 -7.04
C GLU A 112 7.21 4.68 -7.46
N LEU A 113 6.12 4.12 -6.92
CA LEU A 113 5.55 2.86 -7.41
C LEU A 113 5.09 2.97 -8.87
N LEU A 114 4.38 4.04 -9.24
CA LEU A 114 3.82 4.20 -10.58
C LEU A 114 4.86 4.56 -11.63
N PHE A 115 5.79 5.46 -11.31
CA PHE A 115 6.68 6.10 -12.28
C PHE A 115 8.18 5.87 -12.00
N GLY A 116 8.53 5.17 -10.93
CA GLY A 116 9.92 4.86 -10.57
C GLY A 116 10.57 3.79 -11.43
N SER A 117 11.85 3.52 -11.17
CA SER A 117 12.68 2.63 -11.97
C SER A 117 12.32 1.15 -11.78
N ALA A 118 12.00 0.44 -12.86
CA ALA A 118 11.60 -0.96 -12.80
C ALA A 118 12.70 -1.95 -12.37
N VAL A 119 13.97 -1.51 -12.32
CA VAL A 119 15.10 -2.35 -11.92
C VAL A 119 15.43 -2.26 -10.43
N GLU A 120 14.76 -1.38 -9.70
CA GLU A 120 15.01 -1.17 -8.27
C GLU A 120 14.25 -2.19 -7.40
N PRO A 121 14.91 -2.84 -6.43
CA PRO A 121 14.36 -3.98 -5.70
C PRO A 121 13.17 -3.60 -4.80
N HIS A 122 13.21 -2.46 -4.12
CA HIS A 122 12.12 -2.08 -3.20
C HIS A 122 10.88 -1.64 -3.98
N ARG A 123 11.05 -1.04 -5.17
CA ARG A 123 9.91 -0.80 -6.06
C ARG A 123 9.23 -2.11 -6.48
N ALA A 124 10.01 -3.11 -6.88
CA ALA A 124 9.47 -4.40 -7.28
C ALA A 124 8.68 -5.06 -6.13
N GLU A 125 9.21 -5.03 -4.90
CA GLU A 125 8.50 -5.48 -3.70
C GLU A 125 7.18 -4.72 -3.47
N GLY A 126 7.19 -3.40 -3.62
CA GLY A 126 5.97 -2.60 -3.45
C GLY A 126 4.90 -2.88 -4.50
N VAL A 127 5.30 -3.18 -5.75
CA VAL A 127 4.40 -3.62 -6.82
C VAL A 127 3.77 -4.99 -6.47
N GLU A 128 4.53 -5.92 -5.90
CA GLU A 128 3.98 -7.20 -5.43
C GLU A 128 2.97 -7.02 -4.28
N LEU A 129 3.20 -6.06 -3.37
CA LEU A 129 2.22 -5.72 -2.33
C LEU A 129 0.92 -5.14 -2.91
N VAL A 130 1.04 -4.31 -3.95
CA VAL A 130 -0.12 -3.80 -4.70
C VAL A 130 -0.91 -4.96 -5.31
N TYR A 131 -0.26 -5.89 -6.01
CA TYR A 131 -0.94 -7.06 -6.58
C TYR A 131 -1.53 -7.97 -5.52
N ARG A 132 -0.92 -8.07 -4.34
CA ARG A 132 -1.50 -8.80 -3.21
C ARG A 132 -2.81 -8.16 -2.75
N LEU A 133 -2.84 -6.84 -2.55
CA LEU A 133 -4.08 -6.14 -2.14
C LEU A 133 -5.19 -6.32 -3.17
N GLU A 134 -4.87 -6.15 -4.45
CA GLU A 134 -5.79 -6.38 -5.55
C GLU A 134 -6.31 -7.82 -5.60
N GLY A 135 -5.41 -8.80 -5.43
CA GLY A 135 -5.76 -10.22 -5.38
C GLY A 135 -6.75 -10.55 -4.24
N LEU A 136 -6.61 -9.90 -3.09
CA LEU A 136 -7.54 -10.04 -1.96
C LEU A 136 -8.92 -9.47 -2.28
N ILE A 137 -8.99 -8.31 -2.93
CA ILE A 137 -10.25 -7.70 -3.39
C ILE A 137 -10.95 -8.63 -4.39
N VAL A 138 -10.21 -9.11 -5.41
CA VAL A 138 -10.71 -10.08 -6.39
C VAL A 138 -11.15 -11.38 -5.71
N GLY A 139 -10.44 -11.83 -4.68
CA GLY A 139 -10.81 -12.98 -3.86
C GLY A 139 -12.18 -12.82 -3.20
N ARG A 140 -12.46 -11.63 -2.64
CA ARG A 140 -13.78 -11.33 -2.04
C ARG A 140 -14.90 -11.29 -3.07
N LEU A 141 -14.65 -10.68 -4.23
CA LEU A 141 -15.63 -10.67 -5.33
C LEU A 141 -15.94 -12.09 -5.84
N ASN A 142 -14.92 -12.96 -5.93
CA ASN A 142 -15.11 -14.36 -6.32
C ASN A 142 -15.87 -15.19 -5.27
N ALA A 143 -15.74 -14.83 -3.99
CA ALA A 143 -16.43 -15.50 -2.89
C ALA A 143 -17.90 -15.08 -2.74
N ASP A 144 -18.33 -13.98 -3.36
CA ASP A 144 -19.72 -13.51 -3.30
C ASP A 144 -20.68 -14.59 -3.84
N PRO A 145 -21.74 -14.98 -3.10
CA PRO A 145 -22.67 -16.01 -3.56
C PRO A 145 -23.34 -15.71 -4.91
N ARG A 146 -23.55 -14.43 -5.25
CA ARG A 146 -24.14 -13.99 -6.51
C ARG A 146 -23.28 -14.36 -7.72
N ARG A 147 -21.96 -14.43 -7.53
CA ARG A 147 -20.98 -14.83 -8.55
C ARG A 147 -21.34 -16.13 -9.25
N ARG A 148 -21.62 -17.16 -8.46
CA ARG A 148 -22.00 -18.49 -8.97
C ARG A 148 -23.42 -18.49 -9.52
N ARG A 149 -24.36 -17.84 -8.81
CA ARG A 149 -25.77 -17.76 -9.19
C ARG A 149 -25.96 -17.13 -10.57
N LEU A 150 -25.21 -16.09 -10.87
CA LEU A 150 -25.30 -15.32 -12.12
C LEU A 150 -24.29 -15.76 -13.18
N ALA A 151 -23.48 -16.79 -12.90
CA ALA A 151 -22.45 -17.31 -13.80
C ALA A 151 -21.58 -16.20 -14.44
N VAL A 152 -21.22 -15.18 -13.66
CA VAL A 152 -20.44 -14.05 -14.16
C VAL A 152 -19.08 -14.60 -14.68
N ASP A 153 -18.42 -13.92 -15.62
CA ASP A 153 -17.12 -14.36 -16.15
C ASP A 153 -15.93 -13.92 -15.29
N ALA A 154 -14.87 -14.74 -15.22
CA ALA A 154 -13.73 -14.48 -14.33
C ALA A 154 -12.96 -13.20 -14.73
N ALA A 155 -12.93 -12.85 -16.01
CA ALA A 155 -12.34 -11.60 -16.48
C ALA A 155 -13.14 -10.39 -15.97
N PHE A 156 -14.48 -10.48 -15.96
CA PHE A 156 -15.33 -9.41 -15.41
C PHE A 156 -15.08 -9.16 -13.92
N VAL A 157 -14.85 -10.20 -13.13
CA VAL A 157 -14.49 -10.04 -11.70
C VAL A 157 -13.13 -9.39 -11.54
N ARG A 158 -12.14 -9.77 -12.36
CA ARG A 158 -10.82 -9.13 -12.33
C ARG A 158 -10.93 -7.64 -12.64
N LEU A 159 -11.64 -7.26 -13.71
CA LEU A 159 -11.87 -5.85 -14.07
C LEU A 159 -12.60 -5.08 -12.96
N ALA A 160 -13.56 -5.70 -12.26
CA ALA A 160 -14.21 -5.09 -11.11
C ALA A 160 -13.23 -4.88 -9.94
N GLY A 161 -12.33 -5.86 -9.70
CA GLY A 161 -11.24 -5.73 -8.73
C GLY A 161 -10.28 -4.59 -9.07
N GLU A 162 -9.82 -4.52 -10.32
CA GLU A 162 -8.98 -3.44 -10.87
C GLU A 162 -9.65 -2.07 -10.69
N THR A 163 -10.97 -2.00 -10.91
CA THR A 163 -11.76 -0.76 -10.74
C THR A 163 -11.80 -0.32 -9.28
N VAL A 164 -12.06 -1.26 -8.35
CA VAL A 164 -12.01 -0.96 -6.90
C VAL A 164 -10.61 -0.52 -6.48
N PHE A 165 -9.57 -1.20 -6.97
CA PHE A 165 -8.19 -0.82 -6.69
C PHE A 165 -7.87 0.59 -7.22
N GLY A 166 -8.34 0.94 -8.43
CA GLY A 166 -8.23 2.27 -9.00
C GLY A 166 -8.91 3.35 -8.13
N ILE A 167 -10.09 3.06 -7.59
CA ILE A 167 -10.80 3.94 -6.64
C ILE A 167 -9.95 4.22 -5.39
N VAL A 168 -9.36 3.18 -4.78
CA VAL A 168 -8.49 3.32 -3.60
C VAL A 168 -7.26 4.16 -3.93
N ASN A 169 -6.60 3.89 -5.06
CA ASN A 169 -5.43 4.66 -5.49
C ASN A 169 -5.73 6.12 -5.72
N LEU A 170 -6.84 6.42 -6.41
CA LEU A 170 -7.24 7.80 -6.67
C LEU A 170 -7.63 8.52 -5.38
N THR A 171 -8.20 7.81 -4.41
CA THR A 171 -8.49 8.35 -3.07
C THR A 171 -7.20 8.79 -2.36
N ILE A 172 -6.15 7.95 -2.38
CA ILE A 172 -4.84 8.26 -1.79
C ILE A 172 -4.19 9.44 -2.50
N ALA A 173 -4.20 9.44 -3.83
CA ALA A 173 -3.58 10.50 -4.64
C ALA A 173 -4.19 11.89 -4.39
N ARG A 174 -5.46 11.95 -3.96
CA ARG A 174 -6.20 13.19 -3.71
C ARG A 174 -6.14 13.68 -2.27
N LEU A 175 -5.42 12.98 -1.37
CA LEU A 175 -5.31 13.40 0.03
C LEU A 175 -4.65 14.78 0.21
N SER A 176 -3.89 15.26 -0.77
CA SER A 176 -3.30 16.60 -0.76
C SER A 176 -4.23 17.71 -1.24
N ASP A 177 -5.34 17.40 -1.91
CA ASP A 177 -6.15 18.40 -2.61
C ASP A 177 -6.95 19.27 -1.63
N ALA A 178 -7.41 18.68 -0.53
CA ALA A 178 -8.09 19.39 0.55
C ALA A 178 -8.08 18.53 1.83
N PRO A 179 -8.21 19.13 3.03
CA PRO A 179 -8.49 18.38 4.24
C PRO A 179 -9.83 17.65 4.08
N VAL A 180 -9.81 16.31 4.13
CA VAL A 180 -11.02 15.48 4.12
C VAL A 180 -11.03 14.62 5.37
N GLU A 181 -12.16 14.60 6.07
CA GLU A 181 -12.36 13.76 7.24
C GLU A 181 -12.33 12.27 6.85
N LEU A 182 -11.66 11.44 7.65
CA LEU A 182 -11.56 10.00 7.38
C LEU A 182 -12.94 9.34 7.23
N SER A 183 -13.93 9.74 8.02
CA SER A 183 -15.31 9.24 7.92
C SER A 183 -15.97 9.55 6.58
N ASP A 184 -15.62 10.67 5.95
CA ASP A 184 -16.14 11.04 4.63
C ASP A 184 -15.48 10.19 3.54
N ILE A 185 -14.18 9.94 3.67
CA ILE A 185 -13.44 9.03 2.78
C ILE A 185 -14.03 7.62 2.87
N GLU A 186 -14.21 7.08 4.07
CA GLU A 186 -14.79 5.75 4.29
C GLU A 186 -16.20 5.63 3.69
N ARG A 187 -17.05 6.63 3.93
CA ARG A 187 -18.40 6.67 3.37
C ARG A 187 -18.37 6.67 1.84
N ASN A 188 -17.54 7.53 1.24
CA ASN A 188 -17.44 7.63 -0.22
C ASN A 188 -16.88 6.35 -0.84
N LEU A 189 -15.82 5.78 -0.26
CA LEU A 189 -15.25 4.50 -0.67
C LEU A 189 -16.30 3.39 -0.62
N ARG A 190 -17.05 3.28 0.48
CA ARG A 190 -18.13 2.29 0.61
C ARG A 190 -19.17 2.42 -0.50
N VAL A 191 -19.59 3.64 -0.83
CA VAL A 191 -20.56 3.89 -1.90
C VAL A 191 -19.99 3.50 -3.26
N GLN A 192 -18.75 3.88 -3.58
CA GLN A 192 -18.11 3.56 -4.85
C GLN A 192 -17.85 2.05 -5.01
N ILE A 193 -17.38 1.38 -3.95
CA ILE A 193 -17.24 -0.09 -3.93
C ILE A 193 -18.60 -0.75 -4.16
N LYS A 194 -19.66 -0.27 -3.50
CA LYS A 194 -21.02 -0.78 -3.69
C LYS A 194 -21.48 -0.64 -5.14
N GLN A 195 -21.22 0.50 -5.79
CA GLN A 195 -21.57 0.70 -7.20
C GLN A 195 -20.88 -0.32 -8.12
N VAL A 196 -19.59 -0.60 -7.90
CA VAL A 196 -18.85 -1.61 -8.67
C VAL A 196 -19.40 -3.01 -8.41
N VAL A 197 -19.64 -3.37 -7.14
CA VAL A 197 -20.15 -4.68 -6.73
C VAL A 197 -21.54 -4.94 -7.28
N ASP A 198 -22.45 -3.96 -7.18
CA ASP A 198 -23.81 -4.13 -7.70
C ASP A 198 -23.83 -4.18 -9.23
N GLY A 199 -23.03 -3.34 -9.90
CA GLY A 199 -22.89 -3.37 -11.36
C GLY A 199 -22.34 -4.70 -11.87
N LEU A 200 -21.42 -5.33 -11.13
CA LEU A 200 -20.88 -6.66 -11.46
C LEU A 200 -21.95 -7.77 -11.42
N PHE A 201 -22.95 -7.63 -10.54
CA PHE A 201 -23.99 -8.64 -10.30
C PHE A 201 -25.38 -8.20 -10.78
N THR A 202 -25.43 -7.25 -11.71
CA THR A 202 -26.69 -6.94 -12.41
C THR A 202 -26.97 -8.03 -13.45
N GLU A 203 -28.23 -8.46 -13.58
CA GLU A 203 -28.60 -9.43 -14.61
C GLU A 203 -28.31 -8.83 -16.00
N LYS A 204 -27.66 -9.59 -16.88
CA LYS A 204 -27.58 -9.24 -18.29
C LYS A 204 -28.96 -9.52 -18.90
N GLU A 205 -29.64 -8.47 -19.35
CA GLU A 205 -30.79 -8.60 -20.27
C GLU A 205 -30.38 -9.35 -21.55
#